data_AF-A0A1V3KHZ0-F1
#
_entry.id   AF-A0A1V3KHZ0-F1
#
_cell.length_a   1.000
_cell.length_b   1.000
_cell.length_c   1.000
_cell.angle_alpha   90.00
_cell.angle_beta   90.00
_cell.angle_gamma   90.00
#
_symmetry.space_group_name_H-M   'P 1'
#
loop_
_entity.id
_entity.type
_entity.pdbx_description
1 polymer ?
#
loop_
_entity_poly.entity_id
_entity_poly.type
_entity_poly.pdbx_seq_one_letter_code
_entity_poly.pdbx_strand_id
1 'polypeptide(L)'
;MAVDASGYFWKRGKLLSAGNFLSARYPNPSGVKVNYQKTKLSTHTTIDINLVADDDNTRQVTFLVNGGQYAIEERISYVNELKRIFNYEINHKNK
;
A
#
# COMPACT_ATOMS: atom_id res chain seq x y z
N MET A 1 -8.62 -24.69 -12.57
CA MET A 1 -9.05 -23.31 -12.28
C MET A 1 -7.80 -22.51 -11.94
N ALA A 2 -7.57 -21.38 -12.62
CA ALA A 2 -6.51 -20.45 -12.21
C ALA A 2 -7.10 -19.46 -11.20
N VAL A 3 -6.42 -19.24 -10.08
CA VAL A 3 -6.80 -18.23 -9.08
C VAL A 3 -5.83 -17.07 -9.23
N ASP A 4 -6.35 -15.86 -9.41
CA ASP A 4 -5.54 -14.64 -9.37
C ASP A 4 -5.11 -14.36 -7.92
N ALA A 5 -4.01 -15.00 -7.52
CA ALA A 5 -3.45 -14.88 -6.18
C ALA A 5 -2.97 -13.45 -5.89
N SER A 6 -2.46 -12.75 -6.91
CA SER A 6 -1.95 -11.38 -6.77
C SER A 6 -3.09 -10.40 -6.54
N GLY A 7 -4.10 -10.38 -7.40
CA GLY A 7 -5.27 -9.52 -7.22
C GLY A 7 -6.02 -9.83 -5.93
N TYR A 8 -6.11 -11.12 -5.56
CA TYR A 8 -6.65 -11.52 -4.27
C TYR A 8 -5.85 -10.91 -3.12
N PHE A 9 -4.51 -11.06 -3.12
CA PHE A 9 -3.66 -10.52 -2.06
C PHE A 9 -3.83 -9.01 -1.90
N TRP A 10 -3.76 -8.27 -3.00
CA TRP A 10 -3.81 -6.80 -2.99
C TRP A 10 -5.16 -6.25 -2.54
N LYS A 11 -6.29 -6.90 -2.87
CA LYS A 11 -7.62 -6.38 -2.53
C LYS A 11 -8.21 -6.95 -1.25
N ARG A 12 -7.85 -8.20 -0.91
CA ARG A 12 -8.59 -9.00 0.08
C ARG A 12 -7.73 -9.92 0.93
N GLY A 13 -6.48 -10.18 0.58
CA GLY A 13 -5.67 -11.22 1.21
C GLY A 13 -4.91 -10.75 2.45
N LYS A 14 -4.81 -9.44 2.70
CA LYS A 14 -4.13 -8.93 3.88
C LYS A 14 -5.01 -9.09 5.12
N LEU A 15 -4.64 -10.01 6.00
CA LEU A 15 -5.30 -10.16 7.31
C LEU A 15 -4.92 -9.00 8.24
N LEU A 16 -5.92 -8.32 8.78
CA LEU A 16 -5.76 -7.22 9.75
C LEU A 16 -6.63 -7.45 10.98
N SER A 17 -6.29 -6.74 12.06
CA SER A 17 -7.16 -6.63 13.23
C SER A 17 -8.51 -6.01 12.88
N ALA A 18 -9.53 -6.42 13.63
CA ALA A 18 -10.88 -5.88 13.51
C ALA A 18 -10.91 -4.34 13.68
N GLY A 19 -11.89 -3.71 13.05
CA GLY A 19 -12.10 -2.26 13.10
C GLY A 19 -12.30 -1.66 11.72
N ASN A 20 -12.75 -0.40 11.69
CA ASN A 20 -13.14 0.28 10.45
C ASN A 20 -11.96 0.90 9.69
N PHE A 21 -10.88 1.24 10.40
CA PHE A 21 -9.74 1.95 9.81
C PHE A 21 -8.41 1.27 10.12
N LEU A 22 -7.48 1.39 9.18
CA LEU A 22 -6.05 1.17 9.36
C LEU A 22 -5.37 2.52 9.48
N SER A 23 -4.86 2.85 10.66
CA SER A 23 -4.01 4.02 10.82
C SER A 23 -2.62 3.73 10.23
N ALA A 24 -2.16 4.57 9.31
CA ALA A 24 -0.85 4.42 8.70
C ALA A 24 0.25 4.50 9.76
N ARG A 25 1.18 3.55 9.74
CA ARG A 25 2.38 3.57 10.56
C ARG A 25 3.34 4.68 10.12
N TYR A 26 3.43 4.87 8.79
CA TYR A 26 4.32 5.82 8.14
C TYR A 26 3.51 6.96 7.50
N PRO A 27 3.99 8.21 7.57
CA PRO A 27 3.38 9.30 6.82
C PRO A 27 3.57 9.09 5.30
N ASN A 28 2.65 9.64 4.51
CA ASN A 28 2.82 9.75 3.06
C ASN A 28 3.88 10.84 2.72
N PRO A 29 4.21 11.06 1.43
CA PRO A 29 5.19 12.09 1.03
C PRO A 29 4.84 13.52 1.48
N SER A 30 3.55 13.81 1.73
CA SER A 30 3.08 15.09 2.28
C SER A 30 3.22 15.21 3.80
N GLY A 31 3.79 14.21 4.48
CA GLY A 31 3.98 14.20 5.93
C GLY A 31 2.73 13.80 6.73
N VAL A 32 1.65 13.36 6.09
CA VAL A 32 0.37 13.05 6.74
C VAL A 32 0.24 11.56 7.02
N LYS A 33 -0.18 11.20 8.24
CA LYS A 33 -0.59 9.83 8.59
C LYS A 33 -2.08 9.64 8.28
N VAL A 34 -2.36 8.95 7.19
CA VAL A 34 -3.73 8.72 6.71
C VAL A 34 -4.36 7.54 7.44
N ASN A 35 -5.68 7.59 7.64
CA ASN A 35 -6.49 6.45 8.07
C ASN A 35 -7.19 5.85 6.86
N TYR A 36 -6.79 4.63 6.47
CA TYR A 36 -7.38 3.94 5.33
C TYR A 36 -8.60 3.13 5.76
N GLN A 37 -9.66 3.17 4.96
CA GLN A 37 -10.85 2.36 5.19
C GLN A 37 -10.49 0.86 5.06
N LYS A 38 -10.87 0.08 6.07
CA LYS A 38 -10.78 -1.38 6.03
C LYS A 38 -12.06 -1.96 5.45
N THR A 39 -11.92 -3.14 4.85
CA THR A 39 -13.04 -3.96 4.38
C THR A 39 -13.25 -5.10 5.35
N LYS A 40 -14.47 -5.21 5.89
CA LYS A 40 -14.88 -6.37 6.68
C LYS A 40 -15.43 -7.45 5.75
N LEU A 41 -14.78 -8.60 5.73
CA LEU A 41 -15.26 -9.81 5.07
C LEU A 41 -15.85 -10.76 6.12
N SER A 42 -16.56 -11.79 5.66
CA SER A 42 -17.18 -12.79 6.55
C SER A 42 -16.16 -13.53 7.42
N THR A 43 -14.93 -13.71 6.94
CA THR A 43 -13.87 -14.47 7.64
C THR A 43 -12.85 -13.59 8.37
N HIS A 44 -12.69 -12.33 7.95
CA HIS A 44 -11.66 -11.46 8.49
C HIS A 44 -11.85 -9.99 8.09
N THR A 45 -11.02 -9.12 8.66
CA THR A 45 -10.89 -7.73 8.23
C THR A 45 -9.64 -7.57 7.36
N THR A 46 -9.75 -6.83 6.27
CA THR A 46 -8.69 -6.60 5.29
C THR A 46 -8.65 -5.15 4.83
N ILE A 47 -7.79 -4.85 3.87
CA ILE A 47 -7.66 -3.55 3.21
C ILE A 47 -7.39 -3.79 1.73
N ASP A 48 -7.88 -2.88 0.88
CA ASP A 48 -7.38 -2.77 -0.49
C ASP A 48 -6.06 -1.99 -0.48
N ILE A 49 -4.94 -2.67 -0.70
CA ILE A 49 -3.60 -2.09 -0.68
C ILE A 49 -3.44 -1.03 -1.77
N ASN A 50 -4.27 -1.04 -2.83
CA ASN A 50 -4.26 0.00 -3.85
C ASN A 50 -4.58 1.38 -3.26
N LEU A 51 -5.45 1.47 -2.26
CA LEU A 51 -5.75 2.75 -1.58
C LEU A 51 -4.51 3.37 -0.93
N VAL A 52 -3.59 2.54 -0.45
CA VAL A 52 -2.33 2.98 0.17
C VAL A 52 -1.31 3.37 -0.89
N ALA A 53 -1.35 2.69 -2.04
CA ALA A 53 -0.49 2.98 -3.18
C ALA A 53 -0.91 4.27 -3.90
N ASP A 54 -2.22 4.55 -4.00
CA ASP A 54 -2.77 5.79 -4.55
C ASP A 54 -2.32 7.03 -3.75
N ASP A 55 -2.15 6.87 -2.43
CA ASP A 55 -1.58 7.88 -1.52
C ASP A 55 -0.05 7.99 -1.58
N ASP A 56 0.60 7.27 -2.50
CA ASP A 56 2.04 7.19 -2.66
C ASP A 56 2.80 6.78 -1.37
N ASN A 57 2.14 6.02 -0.49
CA ASN A 57 2.72 5.64 0.81
C ASN A 57 3.51 4.33 0.70
N THR A 58 4.61 4.39 -0.07
CA THR A 58 5.47 3.24 -0.39
C THR A 58 5.97 2.49 0.85
N ARG A 59 6.30 3.21 1.93
CA ARG A 59 6.70 2.63 3.22
C ARG A 59 5.57 1.81 3.84
N GLN A 60 4.35 2.33 3.84
CA GLN A 60 3.19 1.61 4.35
C GLN A 60 2.85 0.39 3.49
N VAL A 61 2.92 0.50 2.16
CA VAL A 61 2.75 -0.66 1.25
C VAL A 61 3.77 -1.75 1.58
N THR A 62 5.05 -1.38 1.71
CA THR A 62 6.13 -2.32 2.05
C THR A 62 5.87 -3.05 3.37
N PHE A 63 5.42 -2.30 4.39
CA PHE A 63 5.04 -2.87 5.68
C PHE A 63 3.84 -3.82 5.57
N LEU A 64 2.83 -3.49 4.76
CA LEU A 64 1.67 -4.35 4.57
C LEU A 64 2.03 -5.64 3.82
N VAL A 65 2.94 -5.57 2.86
CA VAL A 65 3.38 -6.75 2.10
C VAL A 65 4.20 -7.72 2.96
N ASN A 66 5.15 -7.22 3.76
CA ASN A 66 6.14 -8.10 4.40
C ASN A 66 6.37 -7.86 5.91
N GLY A 67 5.50 -7.08 6.57
CA GLY A 67 5.42 -7.00 8.03
C GLY A 67 6.62 -6.39 8.78
N GLY A 68 7.72 -6.03 8.11
CA GLY A 68 8.97 -5.61 8.75
C GLY A 68 9.74 -4.52 8.01
N GLN A 69 10.75 -3.95 8.70
CA GLN A 69 11.63 -2.89 8.18
C GLN A 69 12.78 -3.41 7.31
N TYR A 70 12.96 -4.74 7.21
CA TYR A 70 14.05 -5.32 6.44
C TYR A 70 13.92 -4.93 4.95
N ALA A 71 15.00 -4.36 4.40
CA ALA A 71 15.10 -3.86 3.03
C ALA A 71 14.07 -2.78 2.63
N ILE A 72 13.52 -2.01 3.59
CA ILE A 72 12.53 -0.97 3.27
C ILE A 72 13.12 0.15 2.39
N GLU A 73 14.34 0.60 2.67
CA GLU A 73 15.00 1.65 1.90
C GLU A 73 15.33 1.20 0.47
N GLU A 74 15.72 -0.07 0.29
CA GLU A 74 15.98 -0.66 -1.02
C GLU A 74 14.69 -0.75 -1.86
N ARG A 75 13.57 -1.17 -1.26
CA ARG A 75 12.28 -1.19 -1.97
C ARG A 75 11.83 0.21 -2.37
N ILE A 76 12.06 1.20 -1.50
CA ILE A 76 11.78 2.61 -1.82
C ILE A 76 12.65 3.08 -2.98
N SER A 77 13.94 2.73 -3.02
CA SER A 77 14.81 3.13 -4.13
C SER A 77 14.36 2.53 -5.46
N TYR A 78 13.91 1.28 -5.48
CA TYR A 78 13.33 0.66 -6.68
C TYR A 78 12.05 1.36 -7.14
N VAL A 79 11.15 1.71 -6.22
CA VAL A 79 9.93 2.46 -6.58
C VAL A 79 10.28 3.85 -7.13
N ASN A 80 11.24 4.54 -6.54
CA ASN A 80 11.70 5.85 -7.03
C ASN A 80 12.32 5.74 -8.42
N GLU A 81 13.09 4.70 -8.69
CA GLU A 81 13.67 4.45 -10.01
C GLU A 81 12.59 4.17 -11.06
N LEU A 82 11.58 3.37 -10.72
CA LEU A 82 10.43 3.16 -11.59
C LEU A 82 9.69 4.48 -11.88
N LYS A 83 9.42 5.30 -10.86
CA LYS A 83 8.80 6.62 -11.04
C LYS A 83 9.60 7.52 -11.96
N ARG A 84 10.93 7.49 -11.85
CA ARG A 84 11.85 8.23 -12.74
C ARG A 84 11.71 7.73 -14.18
N ILE A 85 11.78 6.42 -14.41
CA ILE A 85 11.65 5.82 -15.75
C ILE A 85 10.30 6.15 -16.39
N PHE A 86 9.22 6.12 -15.61
CA PHE A 86 7.87 6.43 -16.09
C PHE A 86 7.54 7.93 -16.11
N ASN A 87 8.48 8.81 -15.77
CA ASN A 87 8.26 10.26 -15.61
C ASN A 87 7.01 10.56 -14.75
N TYR A 88 6.80 9.77 -13.69
CA TYR A 88 5.58 9.76 -12.90
C TYR A 88 5.24 11.15 -12.36
N GLU A 89 6.22 11.88 -11.80
CA GLU A 89 6.00 13.22 -11.25
C GLU A 89 5.48 14.21 -12.29
N ILE A 90 6.04 14.18 -13.50
CA ILE A 90 5.64 15.06 -14.61
C ILE A 90 4.23 14.71 -15.09
N ASN A 91 3.92 13.41 -15.13
CA ASN A 91 2.65 12.89 -15.65
C ASN A 91 1.50 12.91 -14.64
N HIS A 92 1.80 12.90 -13.34
CA HIS A 92 0.83 12.69 -12.26
C HIS A 92 0.63 13.91 -11.36
N LYS A 93 1.64 14.77 -11.12
CA LYS A 93 1.44 16.01 -10.33
C LYS A 93 0.85 17.17 -11.12
N ASN A 94 0.78 17.08 -12.44
CA ASN A 94 0.22 18.10 -13.33
C ASN A 94 -1.24 17.83 -13.75
N LYS A 95 -1.94 16.96 -13.04
CA LYS A 95 -3.38 16.72 -13.16
C LYS A 95 -4.08 17.09 -11.86
#